data_AF-A0AAD4F6U8-F1
#
_entry.id   AF-A0AAD4F6U8-F1
#
_cell.length_a   1.000
_cell.length_b   1.000
_cell.length_c   1.000
_cell.angle_alpha   90.00
_cell.angle_beta   90.00
_cell.angle_gamma   90.00
#
_symmetry.space_group_name_H-M   'P 1'
#
loop_
_entity.id
_entity.type
_entity.pdbx_description
1 polymer ?
#
loop_
_entity_poly.entity_id
_entity_poly.type
_entity_poly.pdbx_seq_one_letter_code
_entity_poly.pdbx_strand_id
1 'polypeptide(L)'
;MEDKLQSVGFRKRFQEAYPWIVAPLIVGAPMRVMSGPELAVAVSSAGGFGFIGPGLKPESTAVDLETAKGLVAASGIHQSGSVLPVGVGFQIWNGNLDVSATAVSQYRPAAVWLFAPRNGQSDVDVWTKRLREASPETKIWLQIGTLREALDAVRSASAPDVLVVQGAEAGGHGRTSDGAGFITLLPEIADATRGSGIPLVAAGGVADGRGHSGRSHGASQERALGYQAGDGRRRNTVRTHLYIFAARSLAEQFTRAPSPELGGAQAARI
;
A
#
# COMPACT_ATOMS: atom_id res chain seq x y z
N MET A 1 5.44 0.94 -28.59
CA MET A 1 6.48 -0.06 -28.27
C MET A 1 7.12 0.27 -26.92
N GLU A 2 7.41 1.56 -26.65
CA GLU A 2 7.86 2.06 -25.34
C GLU A 2 6.99 1.65 -24.14
N ASP A 3 5.66 1.76 -24.22
CA ASP A 3 4.78 1.37 -23.10
C ASP A 3 4.92 -0.09 -22.65
N LYS A 4 5.19 -1.01 -23.59
CA LYS A 4 5.43 -2.42 -23.27
C LYS A 4 6.81 -2.61 -22.61
N LEU A 5 7.82 -1.87 -23.05
CA LEU A 5 9.17 -1.92 -22.50
C LEU A 5 9.23 -1.31 -21.08
N GLN A 6 8.52 -0.20 -20.86
CA GLN A 6 8.35 0.42 -19.54
C GLN A 6 7.60 -0.50 -18.57
N SER A 7 6.54 -1.17 -19.02
CA SER A 7 5.77 -2.15 -18.25
C SER A 7 6.60 -3.37 -17.83
N VAL A 8 7.45 -3.90 -18.72
CA VAL A 8 8.32 -5.04 -18.43
C VAL A 8 9.45 -4.64 -17.47
N GLY A 9 10.08 -3.48 -17.68
CA GLY A 9 11.11 -2.96 -16.77
C GLY A 9 10.56 -2.62 -15.38
N PHE A 10 9.32 -2.15 -15.29
CA PHE A 10 8.64 -1.87 -14.04
C PHE A 10 8.38 -3.15 -13.22
N ARG A 11 7.75 -4.17 -13.81
CA ARG A 11 7.49 -5.44 -13.12
C ARG A 11 8.77 -6.08 -12.64
N LYS A 12 9.83 -6.01 -13.44
CA LYS A 12 11.15 -6.51 -13.07
C LYS A 12 11.72 -5.79 -11.84
N ARG A 13 11.74 -4.45 -11.84
CA ARG A 13 12.22 -3.66 -10.69
C ARG A 13 11.41 -3.88 -9.41
N PHE A 14 10.09 -4.01 -9.53
CA PHE A 14 9.23 -4.27 -8.38
C PHE A 14 9.42 -5.69 -7.83
N GLN A 15 9.58 -6.68 -8.70
CA GLN A 15 9.91 -8.06 -8.31
C GLN A 15 11.32 -8.16 -7.70
N GLU A 16 12.30 -7.40 -8.22
CA GLU A 16 13.65 -7.30 -7.66
C GLU A 16 13.62 -6.70 -6.24
N ALA A 17 12.79 -5.68 -6.00
CA ALA A 17 12.61 -5.09 -4.67
C ALA A 17 11.85 -6.02 -3.70
N TYR A 18 10.91 -6.82 -4.21
CA TYR A 18 10.01 -7.65 -3.43
C TYR A 18 9.88 -9.07 -4.02
N PRO A 19 10.91 -9.92 -3.84
CA PRO A 19 11.04 -11.20 -4.55
C PRO A 19 9.95 -12.23 -4.21
N TRP A 20 9.32 -12.13 -3.04
CA TRP A 20 8.27 -13.05 -2.60
C TRP A 20 6.88 -12.73 -3.17
N ILE A 21 6.70 -11.53 -3.74
CA ILE A 21 5.38 -11.10 -4.24
C ILE A 21 5.03 -11.83 -5.52
N VAL A 22 3.78 -12.27 -5.64
CA VAL A 22 3.21 -12.90 -6.83
C VAL A 22 2.12 -12.00 -7.40
N ALA A 23 2.02 -11.94 -8.73
CA ALA A 23 0.97 -11.18 -9.39
C ALA A 23 -0.38 -11.94 -9.37
N PRO A 24 -1.53 -11.24 -9.18
CA PRO A 24 -1.64 -9.81 -8.93
C PRO A 24 -1.17 -9.42 -7.52
N LEU A 25 -0.50 -8.27 -7.37
CA LEU A 25 -0.10 -7.79 -6.04
C LEU A 25 -1.35 -7.46 -5.21
N ILE A 26 -1.43 -8.16 -4.08
CA ILE A 26 -2.36 -7.91 -2.99
C ILE A 26 -1.57 -7.32 -1.82
N VAL A 27 -2.06 -6.20 -1.28
CA VAL A 27 -1.41 -5.51 -0.17
C VAL A 27 -2.27 -5.60 1.08
N GLY A 28 -1.68 -6.01 2.20
CA GLY A 28 -2.31 -5.87 3.52
C GLY A 28 -1.98 -4.49 4.07
N ALA A 29 -2.93 -3.56 4.03
CA ALA A 29 -2.71 -2.18 4.47
C ALA A 29 -2.39 -2.07 5.97
N PRO A 30 -1.55 -1.09 6.38
CA PRO A 30 -1.28 -0.82 7.79
C PRO A 30 -2.51 -0.19 8.45
N MET A 31 -3.23 -0.98 9.23
CA MET A 31 -4.40 -0.58 10.00
C MET A 31 -4.02 -0.49 11.47
N ARG A 32 -4.03 0.74 12.01
CA ARG A 32 -3.67 1.01 13.42
C ARG A 32 -4.41 0.05 14.36
N VAL A 33 -3.68 -0.63 15.24
CA VAL A 33 -4.19 -1.66 16.20
C VAL A 33 -4.76 -2.94 15.55
N MET A 34 -5.11 -2.95 14.26
CA MET A 34 -5.81 -4.07 13.62
C MET A 34 -4.89 -4.99 12.81
N SER A 35 -3.83 -4.45 12.19
CA SER A 35 -2.88 -5.24 11.40
C SER A 35 -1.59 -5.47 12.18
N GLY A 36 -1.59 -6.52 13.00
CA GLY A 36 -0.42 -6.99 13.73
C GLY A 36 0.56 -7.81 12.88
N PRO A 37 1.67 -8.26 13.49
CA PRO A 37 2.73 -9.01 12.80
C PRO A 37 2.23 -10.33 12.18
N GLU A 38 1.30 -11.03 12.82
CA GLU A 38 0.74 -12.30 12.32
C GLU A 38 0.04 -12.09 10.97
N LEU A 39 -0.79 -11.04 10.87
CA LEU A 39 -1.50 -10.74 9.63
C LEU A 39 -0.52 -10.32 8.53
N ALA A 40 0.45 -9.46 8.85
CA ALA A 40 1.43 -8.99 7.87
C ALA A 40 2.25 -10.15 7.30
N VAL A 41 2.76 -11.04 8.16
CA VAL A 41 3.55 -12.21 7.74
C VAL A 41 2.68 -13.20 6.97
N ALA A 42 1.43 -13.44 7.37
CA ALA A 42 0.53 -14.32 6.64
C ALA A 42 0.27 -13.82 5.21
N VAL A 43 0.02 -12.52 5.03
CA VAL A 43 -0.17 -11.92 3.70
C VAL A 43 1.10 -12.05 2.85
N SER A 44 2.27 -11.74 3.40
CA SER A 44 3.53 -11.89 2.68
C SER A 44 3.85 -13.34 2.32
N SER A 45 3.54 -14.29 3.21
CA SER A 45 3.74 -15.73 2.97
C SER A 45 2.82 -16.28 1.88
N ALA A 46 1.65 -15.68 1.69
CA ALA A 46 0.73 -16.02 0.61
C ALA A 46 1.11 -15.38 -0.76
N GLY A 47 2.25 -14.68 -0.86
CA GLY A 47 2.68 -13.99 -2.07
C GLY A 47 2.12 -12.58 -2.22
N GLY A 48 1.48 -12.02 -1.18
CA GLY A 48 1.12 -10.61 -1.10
C GLY A 48 2.21 -9.75 -0.47
N PHE A 49 1.87 -8.52 -0.09
CA PHE A 49 2.72 -7.65 0.72
C PHE A 49 1.97 -7.18 1.96
N GLY A 50 2.26 -7.77 3.12
CA GLY A 50 1.65 -7.37 4.37
C GLY A 50 2.38 -6.21 5.05
N PHE A 51 1.62 -5.23 5.54
CA PHE A 51 2.11 -4.14 6.39
C PHE A 51 1.58 -4.27 7.82
N ILE A 52 2.47 -4.03 8.78
CA ILE A 52 2.14 -3.87 10.19
C ILE A 52 1.63 -2.44 10.40
N GLY A 53 0.52 -2.31 11.13
CA GLY A 53 -0.07 -1.02 11.46
C GLY A 53 0.57 -0.43 12.70
N PRO A 54 0.55 0.90 12.88
CA PRO A 54 1.06 1.50 14.11
C PRO A 54 0.24 1.02 15.30
N GLY A 55 0.91 0.66 16.40
CA GLY A 55 0.21 0.34 17.65
C GLY A 55 -0.27 1.60 18.38
N LEU A 56 -0.67 1.42 19.65
CA LEU A 56 -1.13 2.53 20.48
C LEU A 56 -0.01 3.48 20.89
N LYS A 57 1.21 2.96 21.05
CA LYS A 57 2.41 3.70 21.43
C LYS A 57 3.52 3.50 20.40
N PRO A 58 4.38 4.49 20.11
CA PRO A 58 5.46 4.34 19.13
C PRO A 58 6.36 3.12 19.35
N GLU A 59 6.61 2.74 20.61
CA GLU A 59 7.51 1.65 21.01
C GLU A 59 6.97 0.27 20.62
N SER A 60 5.65 0.14 20.39
CA SER A 60 5.04 -1.10 19.91
C SER A 60 5.61 -1.57 18.57
N THR A 61 6.06 -0.64 17.73
CA THR A 61 6.65 -0.92 16.42
C THR A 61 7.82 -1.91 16.52
N ALA A 62 8.72 -1.71 17.49
CA ALA A 62 9.90 -2.57 17.64
C ALA A 62 9.51 -3.98 18.11
N VAL A 63 8.51 -4.08 19.00
CA VAL A 63 7.97 -5.36 19.48
C VAL A 63 7.31 -6.12 18.32
N ASP A 64 6.48 -5.44 17.54
CA ASP A 64 5.78 -6.05 16.40
C ASP A 64 6.77 -6.51 15.32
N LEU A 65 7.83 -5.73 15.05
CA LEU A 65 8.86 -6.11 14.08
C LEU A 65 9.72 -7.29 14.55
N GLU A 66 10.03 -7.39 15.85
CA GLU A 66 10.72 -8.58 16.41
C GLU A 66 9.83 -9.82 16.27
N THR A 67 8.55 -9.71 16.63
CA THR A 67 7.58 -10.81 16.44
C THR A 67 7.48 -11.22 14.97
N ALA A 68 7.37 -10.26 14.05
CA ALA A 68 7.33 -10.53 12.62
C ALA A 68 8.60 -11.25 12.13
N LYS A 69 9.78 -10.85 12.63
CA LYS A 69 11.04 -11.52 12.32
C LYS A 69 11.04 -13.00 12.74
N GLY A 70 10.53 -13.30 13.92
CA GLY A 70 10.36 -14.68 14.38
C GLY A 70 9.39 -15.49 13.51
N LEU A 71 8.24 -14.89 13.16
CA LEU A 71 7.22 -15.53 12.32
C LEU A 71 7.70 -15.79 10.89
N VAL A 72 8.46 -14.86 10.30
CA VAL A 72 9.01 -15.02 8.95
C VAL A 72 10.00 -16.18 8.90
N ALA A 73 10.82 -16.35 9.93
CA ALA A 73 11.74 -17.49 10.02
C ALA A 73 11.00 -18.84 10.00
N ALA A 74 9.75 -18.87 10.48
CA ALA A 74 8.90 -20.06 10.49
C ALA A 74 8.00 -20.21 9.24
N SER A 75 7.80 -19.16 8.45
CA SER A 75 6.79 -19.15 7.37
C SER A 75 7.30 -19.59 5.99
N GLY A 76 8.62 -19.74 5.83
CA GLY A 76 9.23 -20.18 4.57
C GLY A 76 9.18 -19.12 3.46
N ILE A 77 8.89 -17.85 3.77
CA ILE A 77 9.02 -16.76 2.80
C ILE A 77 10.46 -16.74 2.27
N HIS A 78 10.60 -16.76 0.94
CA HIS A 78 11.91 -16.68 0.30
C HIS A 78 12.54 -15.30 0.57
N GLN A 79 13.44 -15.24 1.55
CA GLN A 79 14.28 -14.07 1.81
C GLN A 79 15.47 -14.09 0.85
N SER A 80 15.46 -13.26 -0.19
CA SER A 80 16.63 -13.12 -1.08
C SER A 80 17.47 -11.87 -0.77
N GLY A 81 17.30 -11.27 0.40
CA GLY A 81 17.91 -9.98 0.73
C GLY A 81 18.00 -9.71 2.22
N SER A 82 18.52 -8.52 2.55
CA SER A 82 18.80 -8.03 3.90
C SER A 82 17.57 -7.44 4.61
N VAL A 83 16.41 -7.46 3.96
CA VAL A 83 15.17 -6.84 4.46
C VAL A 83 14.21 -7.89 5.00
N LEU A 84 13.48 -7.52 6.04
CA LEU A 84 12.36 -8.29 6.55
C LEU A 84 11.19 -8.19 5.56
N PRO A 85 10.59 -9.30 5.07
CA PRO A 85 9.60 -9.31 3.99
C PRO A 85 8.19 -8.90 4.44
N VAL A 86 8.12 -7.86 5.26
CA VAL A 86 6.90 -7.15 5.64
C VAL A 86 7.18 -5.66 5.59
N GLY A 87 6.10 -4.87 5.49
CA GLY A 87 6.17 -3.42 5.64
C GLY A 87 5.71 -2.97 7.02
N VAL A 88 5.94 -1.71 7.34
CA VAL A 88 5.42 -1.07 8.57
C VAL A 88 4.85 0.30 8.26
N GLY A 89 3.72 0.65 8.88
CA GLY A 89 3.04 1.93 8.69
C GLY A 89 3.34 2.93 9.80
N PHE A 90 3.64 4.17 9.42
CA PHE A 90 3.79 5.30 10.35
C PHE A 90 2.84 6.44 10.01
N GLN A 91 2.26 6.99 11.07
CA GLN A 91 1.49 8.23 11.02
C GLN A 91 2.45 9.39 11.25
N ILE A 92 2.60 10.27 10.27
CA ILE A 92 3.54 11.40 10.34
C ILE A 92 3.09 12.39 11.43
N TRP A 93 1.78 12.66 11.54
CA TRP A 93 1.26 13.68 12.44
C TRP A 93 1.40 13.39 13.94
N ASN A 94 1.48 12.14 14.37
CA ASN A 94 1.59 11.76 15.79
C ASN A 94 2.68 10.72 16.06
N GLY A 95 3.40 10.27 15.03
CA GLY A 95 4.49 9.34 15.16
C GLY A 95 5.74 10.00 15.73
N ASN A 96 6.60 9.17 16.32
CA ASN A 96 7.92 9.59 16.75
C ASN A 96 8.94 9.14 15.69
N LEU A 97 9.52 10.11 14.98
CA LEU A 97 10.44 9.83 13.87
C LEU A 97 11.72 9.11 14.33
N ASP A 98 12.29 9.45 15.49
CA ASP A 98 13.52 8.82 15.98
C ASP A 98 13.30 7.38 16.42
N VAL A 99 12.17 7.12 17.09
CA VAL A 99 11.77 5.74 17.44
C VAL A 99 11.53 4.92 16.16
N SER A 100 10.85 5.52 15.18
CA SER A 100 10.58 4.88 13.88
C SER A 100 11.87 4.56 13.13
N ALA A 101 12.79 5.52 13.06
CA ALA A 101 14.09 5.36 12.42
C ALA A 101 14.96 4.30 13.13
N THR A 102 14.93 4.26 14.45
CA THR A 102 15.63 3.22 15.24
C THR A 102 15.09 1.83 14.92
N ALA A 103 13.76 1.66 14.91
CA ALA A 103 13.13 0.39 14.55
C ALA A 103 13.45 -0.02 13.10
N VAL A 104 13.39 0.92 12.16
CA VAL A 104 13.72 0.65 10.75
C VAL A 104 15.19 0.29 10.56
N SER A 105 16.11 0.94 11.27
CA SER A 105 17.53 0.61 11.24
C SER A 105 17.80 -0.80 11.80
N GLN A 106 17.14 -1.17 12.89
CA GLN A 106 17.33 -2.46 13.55
C GLN A 106 16.72 -3.64 12.78
N TYR A 107 15.49 -3.50 12.29
CA TYR A 107 14.71 -4.61 11.73
C TYR A 107 14.64 -4.61 10.20
N ARG A 108 14.97 -3.48 9.56
CA ARG A 108 15.05 -3.33 8.11
C ARG A 108 13.81 -3.88 7.39
N PRO A 109 12.59 -3.42 7.70
CA PRO A 109 11.40 -3.81 6.96
C PRO A 109 11.56 -3.46 5.47
N ALA A 110 10.99 -4.26 4.58
CA ALA A 110 11.14 -4.05 3.14
C ALA A 110 10.51 -2.75 2.65
N ALA A 111 9.49 -2.27 3.36
CA ALA A 111 8.88 -0.97 3.09
C ALA A 111 8.40 -0.26 4.36
N VAL A 112 8.41 1.07 4.31
CA VAL A 112 7.72 1.94 5.24
C VAL A 112 6.59 2.64 4.51
N TRP A 113 5.40 2.59 5.09
CA TRP A 113 4.22 3.28 4.59
C TRP A 113 3.96 4.54 5.41
N LEU A 114 4.08 5.70 4.78
CA LEU A 114 3.88 7.00 5.40
C LEU A 114 2.48 7.53 5.12
N PHE A 115 1.83 8.06 6.16
CA PHE A 115 0.47 8.57 6.09
C PHE A 115 0.27 9.83 6.94
N ALA A 116 -0.62 10.71 6.48
CA ALA A 116 -1.14 11.88 7.18
C ALA A 116 -0.05 12.84 7.73
N PRO A 117 0.70 13.52 6.85
CA PRO A 117 1.53 14.66 7.26
C PRO A 117 0.66 15.84 7.74
N ARG A 118 1.14 16.63 8.70
CA ARG A 118 0.43 17.84 9.16
C ARG A 118 0.69 19.02 8.24
N ASN A 119 1.94 19.17 7.80
CA ASN A 119 2.41 20.29 6.99
C ASN A 119 2.65 19.88 5.51
N GLY A 120 2.03 18.78 5.07
CA GLY A 120 2.15 18.29 3.70
C GLY A 120 3.55 17.76 3.36
N GLN A 121 4.03 18.08 2.16
CA GLN A 121 5.24 17.48 1.58
C GLN A 121 6.51 17.71 2.41
N SER A 122 6.63 18.83 3.13
CA SER A 122 7.81 19.10 3.96
C SER A 122 8.00 18.07 5.06
N ASP A 123 6.91 17.62 5.70
CA ASP A 123 6.99 16.57 6.72
C ASP A 123 7.39 15.23 6.08
N VAL A 124 6.83 14.92 4.91
CA VAL A 124 7.15 13.72 4.14
C VAL A 124 8.63 13.67 3.79
N ASP A 125 9.21 14.80 3.37
CA ASP A 125 10.63 14.90 3.00
C ASP A 125 11.55 14.64 4.20
N VAL A 126 11.22 15.22 5.36
CA VAL A 126 11.96 15.01 6.61
C VAL A 126 11.93 13.54 7.02
N TRP A 127 10.75 12.92 7.02
CA TRP A 127 10.59 11.50 7.34
C TRP A 127 11.32 10.60 6.35
N THR A 128 11.13 10.85 5.06
CA THR A 128 11.76 10.06 3.98
C THR A 128 13.27 10.09 4.08
N LYS A 129 13.86 11.28 4.25
CA LYS A 129 15.32 11.41 4.39
C LYS A 129 15.84 10.63 5.59
N ARG A 130 15.25 10.83 6.77
CA ARG A 130 15.69 10.19 8.00
C ARG A 130 15.54 8.65 7.96
N LEU A 131 14.49 8.15 7.33
CA LEU A 131 14.25 6.70 7.19
C LEU A 131 15.19 6.05 6.17
N ARG A 132 15.49 6.74 5.06
CA ARG A 132 16.49 6.27 4.08
C ARG A 132 17.90 6.26 4.68
N GLU A 133 18.25 7.22 5.54
CA GLU A 133 19.50 7.21 6.30
C GLU A 133 19.56 6.02 7.28
N ALA A 134 18.43 5.66 7.90
CA ALA A 134 18.34 4.53 8.83
C ALA A 134 18.44 3.16 8.13
N SER A 135 17.86 3.02 6.94
CA SER A 135 17.92 1.81 6.12
C SER A 135 17.78 2.16 4.63
N PRO A 136 18.88 2.21 3.86
CA PRO A 136 18.86 2.53 2.43
C PRO A 136 18.08 1.51 1.56
N GLU A 137 17.91 0.29 2.06
CA GLU A 137 17.24 -0.80 1.33
C GLU A 137 15.71 -0.80 1.56
N THR A 138 15.25 -0.21 2.67
CA THR A 138 13.83 -0.03 2.97
C THR A 138 13.21 0.98 2.01
N LYS A 139 12.13 0.58 1.31
CA LYS A 139 11.43 1.45 0.36
C LYS A 139 10.37 2.31 1.03
N ILE A 140 10.16 3.52 0.54
CA ILE A 140 9.16 4.45 1.06
C ILE A 140 7.90 4.41 0.19
N TRP A 141 6.79 4.04 0.80
CA TRP A 141 5.45 4.07 0.23
C TRP A 141 4.71 5.26 0.83
N LEU A 142 4.23 6.18 0.00
CA LEU A 142 3.50 7.35 0.47
C LEU A 142 2.02 7.25 0.11
N GLN A 143 1.16 7.29 1.11
CA GLN A 143 -0.28 7.37 0.88
C GLN A 143 -0.72 8.81 0.63
N ILE A 144 -1.47 8.98 -0.45
CA ILE A 144 -2.00 10.25 -0.94
C ILE A 144 -3.50 10.13 -1.23
N GLY A 145 -4.22 11.24 -1.15
CA GLY A 145 -5.66 11.33 -1.44
C GLY A 145 -6.02 12.38 -2.49
N THR A 146 -5.04 13.07 -3.08
CA THR A 146 -5.27 14.16 -4.05
C THR A 146 -4.21 14.21 -5.15
N LEU A 147 -4.57 14.81 -6.29
CA LEU A 147 -3.60 15.11 -7.36
C LEU A 147 -2.48 16.05 -6.89
N ARG A 148 -2.79 17.02 -6.02
CA ARG A 148 -1.78 17.95 -5.49
C ARG A 148 -0.68 17.21 -4.73
N GLU A 149 -1.06 16.32 -3.80
CA GLU A 149 -0.10 15.52 -3.04
C GLU A 149 0.74 14.63 -3.97
N ALA A 150 0.14 14.03 -5.00
CA ALA A 150 0.89 13.25 -6.00
C ALA A 150 1.95 14.11 -6.69
N LEU A 151 1.55 15.28 -7.17
CA LEU A 151 2.40 16.21 -7.89
C LEU A 151 3.53 16.78 -7.00
N ASP A 152 3.25 17.05 -5.74
CA ASP A 152 4.27 17.51 -4.78
C ASP A 152 5.26 16.38 -4.46
N ALA A 153 4.79 15.15 -4.28
CA ALA A 153 5.63 14.00 -4.01
C ALA A 153 6.58 13.66 -5.18
N VAL A 154 6.11 13.72 -6.44
CA VAL A 154 6.98 13.43 -7.60
C VAL A 154 7.99 14.54 -7.89
N ARG A 155 7.72 15.78 -7.48
CA ARG A 155 8.65 16.91 -7.64
C ARG A 155 9.66 17.03 -6.50
N SER A 156 9.42 16.36 -5.38
CA SER A 156 10.31 16.40 -4.23
C SER A 156 11.69 15.81 -4.56
N ALA A 157 12.73 16.41 -3.97
CA ALA A 157 14.08 15.84 -3.98
C ALA A 157 14.16 14.50 -3.21
N SER A 158 13.18 14.23 -2.35
CA SER A 158 13.03 13.02 -1.54
C SER A 158 11.81 12.21 -1.99
N ALA A 159 11.64 12.03 -3.31
CA ALA A 159 10.50 11.32 -3.86
C ALA A 159 10.32 9.90 -3.27
N PRO A 160 9.07 9.45 -3.06
CA PRO A 160 8.79 8.10 -2.59
C PRO A 160 9.07 7.06 -3.67
N ASP A 161 9.27 5.82 -3.25
CA ASP A 161 9.47 4.70 -4.17
C ASP A 161 8.13 4.18 -4.73
N VAL A 162 7.02 4.40 -4.00
CA VAL A 162 5.65 4.02 -4.40
C VAL A 162 4.65 5.07 -3.91
N LEU A 163 3.67 5.41 -4.74
CA LEU A 163 2.49 6.20 -4.33
C LEU A 163 1.29 5.28 -4.12
N VAL A 164 0.64 5.40 -2.97
CA VAL A 164 -0.63 4.73 -2.70
C VAL A 164 -1.77 5.73 -2.82
N VAL A 165 -2.57 5.57 -3.87
CA VAL A 165 -3.72 6.41 -4.18
C VAL A 165 -4.93 5.92 -3.41
N GLN A 166 -5.29 6.63 -2.35
CA GLN A 166 -6.46 6.35 -1.52
C GLN A 166 -7.69 7.10 -2.05
N GLY A 167 -8.71 6.36 -2.48
CA GLY A 167 -10.03 6.94 -2.77
C GLY A 167 -10.86 7.20 -1.52
N ALA A 168 -11.91 8.02 -1.66
CA ALA A 168 -12.86 8.34 -0.60
C ALA A 168 -13.60 7.11 -0.03
N GLU A 169 -13.64 6.00 -0.78
CA GLU A 169 -14.25 4.73 -0.35
C GLU A 169 -13.37 3.93 0.63
N ALA A 170 -12.16 4.38 0.91
CA ALA A 170 -11.28 3.74 1.89
C ALA A 170 -11.79 3.93 3.32
N GLY A 171 -11.72 2.87 4.13
CA GLY A 171 -12.00 2.95 5.56
C GLY A 171 -10.90 3.70 6.35
N GLY A 172 -11.21 4.04 7.61
CA GLY A 172 -10.27 4.71 8.51
C GLY A 172 -10.30 6.23 8.41
N HIS A 173 -9.17 6.89 8.70
CA HIS A 173 -9.01 8.34 8.64
C HIS A 173 -8.88 8.83 7.18
N GLY A 174 -9.83 8.45 6.33
CA GLY A 174 -9.87 8.80 4.92
C GLY A 174 -10.57 10.14 4.65
N ARG A 175 -10.38 10.62 3.43
CA ARG A 175 -10.89 11.86 2.83
C ARG A 175 -12.42 11.84 2.64
N THR A 176 -13.17 11.46 3.68
CA THR A 176 -14.64 11.28 3.62
C THR A 176 -15.36 12.59 3.28
N SER A 177 -14.78 13.73 3.63
CA SER A 177 -15.33 15.07 3.37
C SER A 177 -14.76 15.76 2.12
N ASP A 178 -13.60 15.34 1.61
CA ASP A 178 -12.83 16.07 0.59
C ASP A 178 -12.05 15.16 -0.37
N GLY A 179 -12.47 13.90 -0.48
CA GLY A 179 -11.85 12.87 -1.30
C GLY A 179 -12.61 12.63 -2.60
N ALA A 180 -11.85 12.37 -3.66
CA ALA A 180 -12.39 11.82 -4.89
C ALA A 180 -12.52 10.29 -4.76
N GLY A 181 -13.47 9.72 -5.48
CA GLY A 181 -13.58 8.27 -5.59
C GLY A 181 -12.35 7.69 -6.29
N PHE A 182 -11.93 6.49 -5.88
CA PHE A 182 -10.71 5.88 -6.41
C PHE A 182 -10.72 5.76 -7.96
N ILE A 183 -11.89 5.47 -8.55
CA ILE A 183 -12.04 5.24 -9.99
C ILE A 183 -11.79 6.50 -10.84
N THR A 184 -11.96 7.70 -10.26
CA THR A 184 -11.65 8.98 -10.91
C THR A 184 -10.25 9.44 -10.58
N LEU A 185 -9.84 9.28 -9.32
CA LEU A 185 -8.57 9.81 -8.81
C LEU A 185 -7.35 9.09 -9.41
N LEU A 186 -7.41 7.75 -9.53
CA LEU A 186 -6.28 6.98 -10.05
C LEU A 186 -5.88 7.35 -11.48
N PRO A 187 -6.79 7.35 -12.49
CA PRO A 187 -6.38 7.66 -13.86
C PRO A 187 -5.83 9.08 -13.99
N GLU A 188 -6.40 10.05 -13.28
CA GLU A 188 -5.90 11.43 -13.25
C GLU A 188 -4.46 11.50 -12.71
N ILE A 189 -4.18 10.85 -11.58
CA ILE A 189 -2.83 10.78 -11.02
C ILE A 189 -1.89 10.02 -11.96
N ALA A 190 -2.33 8.89 -12.53
CA ALA A 190 -1.53 8.09 -13.45
C ALA A 190 -1.08 8.89 -14.69
N ASP A 191 -1.96 9.72 -15.23
CA ASP A 191 -1.64 10.59 -16.36
C ASP A 191 -0.66 11.69 -15.94
N ALA A 192 -0.88 12.33 -14.79
CA ALA A 192 -0.08 13.44 -14.30
C ALA A 192 1.32 13.02 -13.82
N THR A 193 1.48 11.81 -13.29
CA THR A 193 2.76 11.29 -12.77
C THR A 193 3.47 10.35 -13.74
N ARG A 194 2.96 10.14 -14.96
CA ARG A 194 3.53 9.21 -15.94
C ARG A 194 5.04 9.37 -16.14
N GLY A 195 5.52 10.62 -16.15
CA GLY A 195 6.94 10.95 -16.37
C GLY A 195 7.87 10.62 -15.20
N SER A 196 7.35 10.40 -13.98
CA SER A 196 8.20 10.12 -12.81
C SER A 196 8.70 8.67 -12.76
N GLY A 197 7.98 7.75 -13.42
CA GLY A 197 8.24 6.31 -13.32
C GLY A 197 7.92 5.71 -11.95
N ILE A 198 7.33 6.48 -11.02
CA ILE A 198 6.93 5.99 -9.69
C ILE A 198 5.67 5.14 -9.82
N PRO A 199 5.66 3.89 -9.32
CA PRO A 199 4.47 3.06 -9.30
C PRO A 199 3.32 3.62 -8.48
N LEU A 200 2.12 3.33 -8.95
CA LEU A 200 0.87 3.61 -8.24
C LEU A 200 0.26 2.31 -7.71
N VAL A 201 -0.15 2.34 -6.45
CA VAL A 201 -0.93 1.32 -5.79
C VAL A 201 -2.27 1.93 -5.41
N ALA A 202 -3.33 1.16 -5.54
CA ALA A 202 -4.68 1.59 -5.25
C ALA A 202 -5.12 1.21 -3.85
N ALA A 203 -5.85 2.10 -3.19
CA ALA A 203 -6.51 1.81 -1.93
C ALA A 203 -7.93 2.40 -1.92
N GLY A 204 -8.89 1.62 -1.42
CA GLY A 204 -10.29 2.06 -1.22
C GLY A 204 -11.30 1.24 -2.02
N GLY A 205 -12.39 0.83 -1.36
CA GLY A 205 -13.57 0.24 -2.00
C GLY A 205 -13.42 -1.15 -2.65
N VAL A 206 -12.23 -1.76 -2.66
CA VAL A 206 -12.00 -3.06 -3.29
C VAL A 206 -12.10 -4.19 -2.28
N ALA A 207 -13.17 -4.97 -2.38
CA ALA A 207 -13.49 -6.07 -1.48
C ALA A 207 -13.33 -7.47 -2.12
N ASP A 208 -13.33 -7.55 -3.45
CA ASP A 208 -13.23 -8.82 -4.19
C ASP A 208 -12.58 -8.65 -5.57
N GLY A 209 -12.42 -9.75 -6.30
CA GLY A 209 -11.82 -9.77 -7.64
C GLY A 209 -12.60 -8.98 -8.71
N ARG A 210 -13.85 -8.57 -8.47
CA ARG A 210 -14.61 -7.74 -9.42
C ARG A 210 -14.10 -6.31 -9.42
N GLY A 211 -13.76 -5.78 -8.24
CA GLY A 211 -13.06 -4.51 -8.09
C GLY A 211 -11.66 -4.51 -8.72
N HIS A 212 -11.01 -5.68 -8.77
CA HIS A 212 -9.77 -5.90 -9.53
C HIS A 212 -10.00 -5.92 -11.06
N SER A 213 -11.13 -6.49 -11.50
CA SER A 213 -11.49 -6.63 -12.91
C SER A 213 -12.04 -5.35 -13.56
N GLY A 214 -11.99 -4.21 -12.87
CA GLY A 214 -12.21 -2.86 -13.41
C GLY A 214 -11.19 -2.43 -14.47
N ARG A 215 -10.75 -3.37 -15.29
CA ARG A 215 -10.14 -3.17 -16.59
C ARG A 215 -11.22 -2.57 -17.49
N SER A 216 -11.25 -1.26 -17.63
CA SER A 216 -11.67 -0.57 -18.87
C SER A 216 -12.87 -1.19 -19.62
N HIS A 217 -14.00 -1.45 -18.97
CA HIS A 217 -15.23 -1.77 -19.69
C HIS A 217 -16.03 -0.48 -19.84
N GLY A 218 -15.79 0.20 -20.95
CA GLY A 218 -16.90 0.81 -21.66
C GLY A 218 -17.93 -0.29 -21.95
N ALA A 219 -19.19 0.07 -21.86
CA ALA A 219 -20.37 -0.76 -22.04
C ALA A 219 -20.19 -1.94 -23.02
N SER A 220 -20.69 -3.11 -22.61
CA SER A 220 -21.67 -3.91 -23.37
C SER A 220 -21.67 -5.34 -22.85
N GLN A 221 -22.75 -5.68 -22.18
CA GLN A 221 -23.27 -7.03 -22.11
C GLN A 221 -23.68 -7.42 -23.54
N GLU A 222 -23.08 -8.45 -24.16
CA GLU A 222 -23.78 -9.27 -25.15
C GLU A 222 -23.06 -10.59 -25.45
N ARG A 223 -23.87 -11.65 -25.53
CA ARG A 223 -23.50 -12.99 -25.98
C ARG A 223 -23.30 -13.00 -27.50
N ALA A 224 -22.62 -14.06 -27.94
CA ALA A 224 -22.83 -14.80 -29.19
C ALA A 224 -22.13 -14.31 -30.48
N LEU A 225 -21.46 -15.31 -31.09
CA LEU A 225 -21.38 -15.64 -32.53
C LEU A 225 -20.82 -14.59 -33.51
N GLY A 226 -19.93 -15.06 -34.38
CA GLY A 226 -19.02 -14.21 -35.15
C GLY A 226 -19.64 -13.41 -36.29
N TYR A 227 -18.94 -12.34 -36.68
CA TYR A 227 -18.80 -11.88 -38.06
C TYR A 227 -17.63 -10.89 -38.16
N GLN A 228 -16.92 -10.92 -39.28
CA GLN A 228 -15.85 -9.98 -39.61
C GLN A 228 -16.37 -8.61 -40.04
N ALA A 229 -15.70 -7.55 -39.59
CA ALA A 229 -15.38 -6.29 -40.29
C ALA A 229 -14.58 -5.43 -39.28
N GLY A 230 -13.40 -4.89 -39.56
CA GLY A 230 -13.15 -3.82 -40.52
C GLY A 230 -12.96 -2.50 -39.75
N ASP A 231 -11.83 -1.82 -40.01
CA ASP A 231 -11.54 -0.41 -39.68
C ASP A 231 -10.87 -0.05 -38.32
N GLY A 232 -9.53 -0.07 -38.30
CA GLY A 232 -8.78 1.19 -38.49
C GLY A 232 -8.89 2.35 -37.48
N ARG A 233 -9.05 2.14 -36.17
CA ARG A 233 -8.68 3.18 -35.17
C ARG A 233 -7.86 2.62 -34.02
N ARG A 234 -6.58 3.01 -33.99
CA ARG A 234 -5.65 2.76 -32.88
C ARG A 234 -6.18 3.44 -31.61
N ARG A 235 -6.77 2.66 -30.69
CA ARG A 235 -6.99 3.10 -29.31
C ARG A 235 -5.69 2.87 -28.54
N ASN A 236 -4.98 3.95 -28.20
CA ASN A 236 -3.89 3.90 -27.24
C ASN A 236 -4.48 3.57 -25.86
N THR A 237 -4.30 2.32 -25.41
CA THR A 237 -4.71 1.88 -24.08
C THR A 237 -3.55 2.14 -23.11
N VAL A 238 -3.69 3.15 -22.25
CA VAL A 238 -2.77 3.39 -21.12
C VAL A 238 -2.87 2.19 -20.17
N ARG A 239 -1.77 1.44 -19.99
CA ARG A 239 -1.70 0.36 -18.99
C ARG A 239 -1.24 0.91 -17.65
N THR A 240 -2.17 1.45 -16.88
CA THR A 240 -1.95 1.71 -15.45
C THR A 240 -1.84 0.37 -14.73
N HIS A 241 -0.70 0.13 -14.06
CA HIS A 241 -0.47 -1.10 -13.30
C HIS A 241 -1.16 -0.94 -11.95
N LEU A 242 -2.42 -1.36 -11.91
CA LEU A 242 -3.28 -1.31 -10.74
C LEU A 242 -2.99 -2.50 -9.82
N TYR A 243 -2.53 -2.23 -8.62
CA TYR A 243 -2.34 -3.24 -7.56
C TYR A 243 -3.15 -2.81 -6.34
N ILE A 244 -3.99 -3.70 -5.79
CA ILE A 244 -5.05 -3.31 -4.83
C ILE A 244 -5.18 -4.34 -3.71
N PHE A 245 -5.19 -3.87 -2.45
CA PHE A 245 -6.20 -4.18 -1.42
C PHE A 245 -5.97 -3.32 -0.16
N ALA A 246 -7.05 -2.89 0.50
CA ALA A 246 -7.04 -2.37 1.87
C ALA A 246 -8.27 -2.97 2.57
N ALA A 247 -8.03 -3.74 3.63
CA ALA A 247 -9.02 -4.62 4.22
C ALA A 247 -10.22 -3.88 4.82
N ARG A 248 -11.43 -4.26 4.42
CA ARG A 248 -12.66 -3.98 5.19
C ARG A 248 -13.27 -5.23 5.85
N SER A 249 -12.75 -6.44 5.60
CA SER A 249 -13.49 -7.69 5.96
C SER A 249 -12.66 -8.79 6.66
N LEU A 250 -11.59 -8.45 7.38
CA LEU A 250 -10.96 -9.40 8.32
C LEU A 250 -11.37 -9.17 9.79
N ALA A 251 -11.81 -7.96 10.14
CA ALA A 251 -12.29 -7.64 11.47
C ALA A 251 -13.61 -8.36 11.85
N GLU A 252 -14.46 -8.71 10.88
CA GLU A 252 -15.73 -9.41 11.14
C GLU A 252 -15.58 -10.94 11.27
N GLN A 253 -14.49 -11.53 10.77
CA GLN A 253 -14.24 -12.97 10.91
C GLN A 253 -13.53 -13.31 12.23
N PHE A 254 -12.67 -12.41 12.74
CA PHE A 254 -11.99 -12.61 14.04
C PHE A 254 -12.85 -12.26 15.27
N THR A 255 -13.95 -11.51 15.10
CA THR A 255 -14.92 -11.20 16.17
C THR A 255 -15.97 -12.30 16.39
N ARG A 256 -15.97 -13.36 15.55
CA ARG A 256 -16.87 -14.51 15.70
C ARG A 256 -16.22 -15.70 16.43
N ALA A 257 -14.98 -15.59 16.88
CA ALA A 257 -14.42 -16.55 17.82
C ALA A 257 -14.94 -16.22 19.24
N PRO A 258 -15.66 -17.12 19.93
CA PRO A 258 -16.14 -16.84 21.28
C PRO A 258 -14.96 -16.81 22.25
N SER A 259 -14.68 -15.64 22.83
CA SER A 259 -13.77 -15.51 23.98
C SER A 259 -14.59 -15.46 25.28
N PRO A 260 -14.10 -16.09 26.38
CA PRO A 260 -14.83 -16.21 27.64
C PRO A 260 -15.03 -14.84 28.31
N GLU A 261 -16.15 -14.71 29.02
CA GLU A 261 -16.56 -13.55 29.79
C GLU A 261 -15.43 -12.91 30.62
N LEU A 262 -15.20 -11.61 30.39
CA LEU A 262 -14.66 -10.71 31.42
C LEU A 262 -15.37 -9.37 31.35
N GLY A 263 -15.76 -8.90 32.54
CA GLY A 263 -16.76 -7.88 32.80
C GLY A 263 -16.41 -6.48 32.32
N GLY A 264 -17.48 -5.69 32.20
CA GLY A 264 -17.48 -4.39 31.55
C GLY A 264 -16.70 -3.29 32.27
N ALA A 265 -16.24 -2.34 31.46
CA ALA A 265 -15.99 -0.96 31.87
C ALA A 265 -16.15 -0.03 30.65
N GLN A 266 -17.32 0.59 30.62
CA GLN A 266 -17.63 1.98 30.23
C GLN A 266 -16.71 2.69 29.21
N ALA A 267 -17.31 2.99 28.06
CA ALA A 267 -16.82 3.85 27.00
C ALA A 267 -16.58 5.30 27.47
N ALA A 268 -15.43 5.87 27.13
CA ALA A 268 -15.19 7.31 27.12
C ALA A 268 -14.95 7.76 25.68
N ARG A 269 -15.85 8.63 25.20
CA ARG A 269 -15.77 9.35 23.91
C ARG A 269 -14.69 10.43 23.99
N ILE A 270 -13.73 10.45 23.07
CA ILE A 270 -13.15 11.64 22.42
C ILE A 270 -12.71 11.23 21.01
#